data_AF-A0A6V7KYU6-F1
#
_entry.id   AF-A0A6V7KYU6-F1
#
_cell.length_a   1.000
_cell.length_b   1.000
_cell.length_c   1.000
_cell.angle_alpha   90.00
_cell.angle_beta   90.00
_cell.angle_gamma   90.00
#
_symmetry.space_group_name_H-M   'P 1'
#
loop_
_entity.id
_entity.type
_entity.pdbx_description
1 polymer ?
#
loop_
_entity_poly.entity_id
_entity_poly.type
_entity_poly.pdbx_seq_one_letter_code
_entity_poly.pdbx_strand_id
1 'polypeptide(L)' 'NGAGLAMATMDIIKMNGGDPANFLDVGGGVTQDQVFQAFKIVAE' A
#
# COMPACT_ATOMS: atom_id res chain seq x y z
N ASN A 1 -2.95 -9.56 -6.46
CA ASN A 1 -2.72 -8.51 -5.45
C ASN A 1 -3.14 -7.19 -6.07
N GLY A 2 -4.30 -6.66 -5.71
CA GLY A 2 -4.76 -5.38 -6.25
C GLY A 2 -5.44 -4.57 -5.15
N ALA A 3 -5.76 -3.32 -5.45
CA ALA A 3 -6.22 -2.31 -4.50
C ALA A 3 -7.29 -2.79 -3.51
N GLY A 4 -8.27 -3.60 -3.95
CA GLY A 4 -9.33 -4.11 -3.08
C GLY A 4 -8.83 -4.97 -1.91
N LEU A 5 -7.83 -5.82 -2.14
CA LEU A 5 -7.23 -6.63 -1.06
C LEU A 5 -6.39 -5.78 -0.11
N ALA A 6 -5.67 -4.79 -0.66
CA ALA A 6 -4.86 -3.87 0.13
C ALA A 6 -5.76 -3.00 1.03
N MET A 7 -6.86 -2.47 0.50
CA MET A 7 -7.82 -1.69 1.29
C MET A 7 -8.55 -2.52 2.35
N ALA A 8 -8.91 -3.78 2.05
CA ALA A 8 -9.47 -4.68 3.06
C ALA A 8 -8.53 -4.89 4.26
N THR A 9 -7.21 -4.88 4.03
CA THR A 9 -6.21 -4.94 5.11
C THR A 9 -6.23 -3.67 5.96
N MET A 10 -6.39 -2.50 5.34
CA MET A 10 -6.52 -1.22 6.03
C MET A 10 -7.77 -1.18 6.92
N ASP A 11 -8.89 -1.67 6.39
CA ASP A 11 -10.14 -1.79 7.16
C ASP A 11 -9.97 -2.70 8.38
N ILE A 12 -9.29 -3.84 8.22
CA ILE A 12 -8.98 -4.76 9.34
C ILE A 12 -8.13 -4.06 10.41
N ILE A 13 -7.10 -3.29 10.02
CA ILE A 13 -6.26 -2.52 10.96
C ILE A 13 -7.12 -1.52 11.74
N LYS A 14 -7.97 -0.75 11.03
CA LYS A 14 -8.91 0.20 11.66
C LYS A 14 -9.89 -0.49 12.62
N MET A 15 -10.44 -1.64 12.24
CA MET A 15 -11.37 -2.41 13.08
C MET A 15 -10.71 -2.91 14.38
N ASN A 16 -9.40 -3.15 14.36
CA ASN A 16 -8.63 -3.55 15.54
C ASN A 16 -8.04 -2.35 16.33
N GLY A 17 -8.54 -1.14 16.09
CA GLY A 17 -8.14 0.07 16.81
C GLY A 17 -6.78 0.64 16.38
N GLY A 18 -6.19 0.13 15.31
CA GLY A 18 -4.97 0.67 14.73
C GLY A 18 -5.28 1.84 13.79
N ASP A 19 -4.26 2.66 13.53
CA ASP A 19 -4.29 3.67 12.47
C ASP A 19 -3.26 3.31 11.41
N PRO A 20 -3.67 2.88 10.21
CA PRO A 20 -2.73 2.57 9.15
C PRO A 20 -1.88 3.79 8.79
N ALA A 21 -0.55 3.62 8.79
CA ALA A 21 0.37 4.73 8.55
C ALA A 21 0.39 5.20 7.09
N ASN A 22 0.29 4.26 6.14
CA ASN A 22 0.35 4.55 4.71
C ASN A 22 -0.35 3.45 3.90
N PHE A 23 -0.52 3.71 2.59
CA PHE A 23 -1.11 2.79 1.63
C PHE A 23 -0.29 2.79 0.35
N LEU A 24 0.06 1.60 -0.13
CA LEU A 24 0.70 1.42 -1.43
C LEU A 24 0.12 0.18 -2.12
N ASP A 25 -0.58 0.38 -3.23
CA ASP A 25 -0.97 -0.70 -4.15
C ASP A 25 -0.14 -0.58 -5.43
N VAL A 26 0.36 -1.72 -5.90
CA VAL A 26 1.26 -1.79 -7.06
C VAL A 26 0.64 -2.71 -8.09
N GLY A 27 0.18 -2.13 -9.19
CA GLY A 27 -0.46 -2.84 -10.29
C GLY A 27 0.49 -3.72 -11.10
N GLY A 28 -0.08 -4.67 -11.86
CA GLY A 28 0.68 -5.50 -12.79
C GLY A 28 1.23 -4.67 -13.95
N GLY A 29 2.53 -4.80 -14.23
CA GLY A 29 3.22 -4.06 -15.29
C GLY A 29 4.06 -2.86 -14.83
N VAL A 30 4.13 -2.63 -13.51
CA VAL A 30 5.08 -1.67 -12.93
C VAL A 30 6.53 -2.09 -13.23
N THR A 31 7.41 -1.13 -13.49
CA THR A 31 8.85 -1.39 -13.60
C THR A 31 9.53 -1.35 -12.23
N GLN A 32 10.71 -1.96 -12.12
CA GLN A 32 11.49 -1.93 -10.88
C GLN A 32 11.79 -0.49 -10.41
N ASP A 33 12.06 0.43 -11.35
CA ASP A 33 12.31 1.84 -11.03
C ASP A 33 11.07 2.52 -10.47
N GLN A 34 9.89 2.25 -11.03
CA GLN A 34 8.63 2.78 -10.52
C GLN A 34 8.32 2.26 -9.11
N VAL A 35 8.60 0.99 -8.84
CA VAL A 35 8.49 0.41 -7.48
C VAL A 35 9.45 1.13 -6.53
N PHE A 36 10.70 1.33 -6.93
CA PHE A 36 11.69 2.02 -6.10
C PHE A 36 11.27 3.46 -5.76
N GLN A 37 10.78 4.23 -6.74
CA GLN A 37 10.30 5.59 -6.46
C GLN A 37 9.06 5.60 -5.57
N ALA A 38 8.14 4.66 -5.76
CA ALA A 38 6.97 4.55 -4.89
C ALA A 38 7.35 4.27 -3.43
N PHE A 39 8.36 3.41 -3.19
CA PHE A 39 8.87 3.18 -1.84
C PHE A 39 9.53 4.41 -1.22
N LYS A 40 10.22 5.24 -2.00
CA LYS A 40 10.78 6.50 -1.48
C LYS A 40 9.71 7.44 -0.96
N ILE A 41 8.61 7.59 -1.70
CA ILE A 41 7.48 8.47 -1.30
C ILE A 41 6.82 7.96 -0.01
N VAL A 42 6.69 6.64 0.15
CA VAL A 42 6.03 6.03 1.32
C VAL A 42 6.92 6.06 2.58
N ALA A 43 8.23 6.16 2.41
CA ALA A 43 9.23 6.16 3.49
C ALA A 43 9.65 7.57 3.93
N GLU A 44 9.21 8.62 3.25
CA GLU A 44 9.34 10.03 3.66
C GLU A 44 8.24 10.43 4.64
#